data_AF-A0A060WVR6-F1
#
_entry.id   AF-A0A060WVR6-F1
#
_cell.length_a   1.000
_cell.length_b   1.000
_cell.length_c   1.000
_cell.angle_alpha   90.00
_cell.angle_beta   90.00
_cell.angle_gamma   90.00
#
_symmetry.space_group_name_H-M   'P 1'
#
loop_
_entity.id
_entity.type
_entity.pdbx_description
1 polymer ?
#
loop_
_entity_poly.entity_id
_entity_poly.type
_entity_poly.pdbx_seq_one_letter_code
_entity_poly.pdbx_strand_id
1 'polypeptide(L)'
;MHPSAYIRSGWNLLDFVIVVVGLFSVVAEGTADHKPGDSHHAAGKPGGLDVKALRAFRVLRPLRLVSGVPSLQIVLNSIMKAMVPLLHIGLLVMFVIIIYAIIGLELFLGRMHKTCFYVGTELNVDDDPTPCAFAGNGRECVGNGTECRGPWEGPNGGITNFDNIFFAMLTVFQCITMEGWTDVLYWMNDAIGFEMPWVYFVSLVIFGSFFVLNLVLGVLSGEFSKEREKAVARGELQDAQNKKQMEEDMCGYMDWLIEAEDVDEEGNKRAAVAKKKMMKKFGWYKHSEDGGMITCHPLLTVTVCVFVLIDSL
;
A
#
# COMPACT_ATOMS: atom_id res chain seq x y z
N MET A 1 -18.13 22.64 -14.84
CA MET A 1 -18.30 21.66 -13.75
C MET A 1 -17.93 22.35 -12.44
N HIS A 2 -18.80 22.30 -11.42
CA HIS A 2 -18.63 23.05 -10.17
C HIS A 2 -17.43 22.53 -9.36
N PRO A 3 -16.60 23.39 -8.73
CA PRO A 3 -15.40 22.99 -7.99
C PRO A 3 -15.67 22.15 -6.74
N SER A 4 -16.93 22.07 -6.29
CA SER A 4 -17.42 21.33 -5.13
C SER A 4 -18.18 20.04 -5.50
N ALA A 5 -17.85 19.41 -6.64
CA ALA A 5 -18.48 18.16 -7.05
C ALA A 5 -18.07 16.98 -6.14
N TYR A 6 -19.04 16.32 -5.51
CA TYR A 6 -18.86 15.19 -4.60
C TYR A 6 -17.97 14.07 -5.16
N ILE A 7 -18.16 13.74 -6.44
CA ILE A 7 -17.43 12.67 -7.16
C ILE A 7 -15.95 13.00 -7.46
N ARG A 8 -15.49 14.23 -7.24
CA ARG A 8 -14.08 14.61 -7.45
C ARG A 8 -13.17 14.18 -6.27
N SER A 9 -13.73 13.94 -5.09
CA SER A 9 -12.99 13.41 -3.94
C SER A 9 -13.01 11.88 -3.99
N GLY A 10 -11.83 11.25 -4.09
CA GLY A 10 -11.69 9.79 -4.11
C GLY A 10 -12.26 9.12 -2.85
N TRP A 11 -12.21 9.80 -1.70
CA TRP A 11 -12.78 9.32 -0.44
C TRP A 11 -14.31 9.32 -0.43
N ASN A 12 -14.92 10.31 -1.09
CA ASN A 12 -16.38 10.39 -1.24
C ASN A 12 -16.89 9.36 -2.25
N LEU A 13 -16.12 9.10 -3.31
CA LEU A 13 -16.41 8.03 -4.25
C LEU A 13 -16.33 6.65 -3.58
N LEU A 14 -15.32 6.42 -2.74
CA LEU A 14 -15.18 5.19 -1.95
C LEU A 14 -16.37 5.00 -1.00
N ASP A 15 -16.77 6.04 -0.29
CA ASP A 15 -17.94 6.01 0.60
C ASP A 15 -19.23 5.71 -0.17
N PHE A 16 -19.44 6.35 -1.33
CA PHE A 16 -20.57 6.07 -2.22
C PHE A 16 -20.60 4.62 -2.69
N VAL A 17 -19.46 4.06 -3.11
CA VAL A 17 -19.36 2.65 -3.53
C VAL A 17 -19.70 1.71 -2.37
N ILE A 18 -19.20 1.96 -1.16
CA ILE A 18 -19.52 1.14 0.02
C ILE A 18 -21.02 1.17 0.32
N VAL A 19 -21.65 2.36 0.26
CA VAL A 19 -23.09 2.51 0.50
C VAL A 19 -23.91 1.81 -0.58
N VAL A 20 -23.55 1.94 -1.85
CA VAL A 20 -24.24 1.28 -2.97
C VAL A 20 -24.13 -0.24 -2.88
N VAL A 21 -22.94 -0.77 -2.60
CA VAL A 21 -22.75 -2.23 -2.42
C VAL A 21 -23.49 -2.74 -1.18
N GLY A 22 -23.51 -1.95 -0.10
CA GLY A 22 -24.28 -2.26 1.10
C GLY A 22 -25.80 -2.27 0.86
N LEU A 23 -26.32 -1.29 0.12
CA LEU A 23 -27.73 -1.19 -0.25
C LEU A 23 -28.13 -2.34 -1.18
N PHE A 24 -27.30 -2.62 -2.19
CA PHE A 24 -27.51 -3.74 -3.11
C PHE A 24 -27.54 -5.08 -2.38
N SER A 25 -26.67 -5.28 -1.38
CA SER A 25 -26.70 -6.48 -0.52
C SER A 25 -28.02 -6.61 0.25
N VAL A 26 -28.56 -5.53 0.82
CA VAL A 26 -29.83 -5.58 1.58
C VAL A 26 -31.02 -5.80 0.66
N VAL A 27 -31.05 -5.15 -0.50
CA VAL A 27 -32.12 -5.32 -1.50
C VAL A 27 -32.11 -6.75 -2.05
N ALA A 28 -30.93 -7.30 -2.40
CA ALA A 28 -30.80 -8.66 -2.89
C ALA A 28 -31.24 -9.70 -1.84
N GLU A 29 -30.91 -9.49 -0.56
CA GLU A 29 -31.33 -10.35 0.56
C GLU A 29 -32.86 -10.24 0.79
N GLY A 30 -33.45 -9.03 0.69
CA GLY A 30 -34.89 -8.80 0.85
C GLY A 30 -35.78 -9.29 -0.31
N THR A 31 -35.27 -9.31 -1.55
CA THR A 31 -36.00 -9.92 -2.69
C THR A 31 -35.90 -11.45 -2.75
N ALA A 32 -34.99 -12.07 -1.97
CA ALA A 32 -34.83 -13.52 -1.92
C ALA A 32 -35.84 -14.21 -0.98
N ASP A 33 -36.51 -13.48 -0.09
CA ASP A 33 -37.44 -14.03 0.93
C ASP A 33 -38.88 -14.31 0.42
N HIS A 34 -39.14 -14.21 -0.88
CA HIS A 34 -40.49 -14.44 -1.44
C HIS A 34 -40.61 -15.59 -2.46
N LYS A 35 -39.79 -16.64 -2.34
CA LYS A 35 -40.16 -17.97 -2.86
C LYS A 35 -39.76 -19.10 -1.90
N PRO A 36 -40.72 -19.72 -1.20
CA PRO A 36 -40.47 -20.99 -0.54
C PRO A 36 -40.41 -22.07 -1.63
N GLY A 37 -39.31 -22.83 -1.67
CA GLY A 37 -39.15 -23.98 -2.55
C GLY A 37 -38.44 -23.66 -3.86
N ASP A 38 -37.12 -23.83 -3.87
CA ASP A 38 -36.53 -24.93 -4.63
C ASP A 38 -35.01 -24.91 -4.44
N SER A 39 -34.55 -25.85 -3.61
CA SER A 39 -33.17 -26.27 -3.48
C SER A 39 -32.76 -27.03 -4.74
N HIS A 40 -32.30 -26.34 -5.78
CA HIS A 40 -31.56 -26.99 -6.86
C HIS A 40 -30.36 -26.15 -7.31
N HIS A 41 -29.18 -26.68 -7.01
CA HIS A 41 -27.95 -26.45 -7.72
C HIS A 41 -28.17 -26.72 -9.22
N ALA A 42 -28.36 -25.67 -10.02
CA ALA A 42 -28.32 -25.78 -11.47
C ALA A 42 -27.52 -24.59 -12.03
N ALA A 43 -26.28 -24.91 -12.36
CA ALA A 43 -25.40 -24.11 -13.19
C ALA A 43 -26.10 -23.72 -14.50
N GLY A 44 -25.96 -22.46 -14.93
CA GLY A 44 -26.33 -22.09 -16.32
C GLY A 44 -26.96 -20.72 -16.57
N LYS A 45 -26.95 -19.75 -15.64
CA LYS A 45 -27.32 -18.35 -15.97
C LYS A 45 -26.23 -17.36 -15.52
N PRO A 46 -25.66 -16.53 -16.41
CA PRO A 46 -24.49 -15.70 -16.13
C PRO A 46 -24.81 -14.40 -15.34
N GLY A 47 -25.85 -14.39 -14.51
CA GLY A 47 -26.33 -13.16 -13.87
C GLY A 47 -26.74 -13.26 -12.40
N GLY A 48 -26.68 -14.44 -11.78
CA GLY A 48 -26.95 -14.59 -10.35
C GLY A 48 -25.68 -14.33 -9.55
N LEU A 49 -25.42 -13.07 -9.17
CA LEU A 49 -24.38 -12.76 -8.19
C LEU A 49 -24.64 -13.55 -6.91
N ASP A 50 -23.67 -14.37 -6.50
CA ASP A 50 -23.75 -15.16 -5.28
C ASP A 50 -23.95 -14.23 -4.08
N VAL A 51 -25.16 -14.24 -3.50
CA VAL A 51 -25.52 -13.39 -2.36
C VAL A 51 -24.62 -13.64 -1.15
N LYS A 52 -23.96 -14.81 -1.07
CA LYS A 52 -22.91 -15.08 -0.08
C LYS A 52 -21.65 -14.24 -0.31
N ALA A 53 -21.22 -14.07 -1.55
CA ALA A 53 -20.08 -13.20 -1.89
C ALA A 53 -20.41 -11.72 -1.61
N LEU A 54 -21.67 -11.31 -1.83
CA LEU A 54 -22.11 -9.95 -1.53
C LEU A 54 -22.02 -9.59 -0.04
N ARG A 55 -22.17 -10.58 0.84
CA ARG A 55 -21.98 -10.43 2.29
C ARG A 55 -20.52 -10.12 2.66
N ALA A 56 -19.55 -10.60 1.88
CA ALA A 56 -18.13 -10.35 2.12
C ALA A 56 -17.77 -8.86 1.98
N PHE A 57 -18.44 -8.09 1.10
CA PHE A 57 -18.19 -6.65 0.95
C PHE A 57 -18.48 -5.82 2.21
N ARG A 58 -19.22 -6.38 3.19
CA ARG A 58 -19.37 -5.75 4.51
C ARG A 58 -18.02 -5.57 5.21
N VAL A 59 -16.98 -6.33 4.83
CA VAL A 59 -15.59 -6.18 5.29
C VAL A 59 -14.94 -4.85 4.88
N LEU A 60 -15.47 -4.17 3.86
CA LEU A 60 -14.97 -2.86 3.43
C LEU A 60 -15.52 -1.72 4.30
N ARG A 61 -16.57 -1.94 5.10
CA ARG A 61 -17.19 -0.89 5.94
C ARG A 61 -16.21 -0.18 6.87
N PRO A 62 -15.23 -0.85 7.52
CA PRO A 62 -14.22 -0.16 8.32
C PRO A 62 -13.38 0.86 7.53
N LEU A 63 -13.23 0.72 6.21
CA LEU A 63 -12.50 1.70 5.38
C LEU A 63 -13.18 3.08 5.35
N ARG A 64 -14.48 3.18 5.68
CA ARG A 64 -15.16 4.48 5.86
C ARG A 64 -14.61 5.29 7.04
N LEU A 65 -13.93 4.63 7.99
CA LEU A 65 -13.23 5.35 9.07
C LEU A 65 -12.10 6.21 8.51
N VAL A 66 -11.51 5.80 7.38
CA VAL A 66 -10.50 6.57 6.67
C VAL A 66 -11.11 7.84 6.06
N SER A 67 -12.29 7.75 5.44
CA SER A 67 -12.96 8.93 4.87
C SER A 67 -13.46 9.89 5.95
N GLY A 68 -13.77 9.40 7.16
CA GLY A 68 -14.20 10.23 8.29
C GLY A 68 -13.07 10.91 9.07
N VAL A 69 -11.86 10.35 9.09
CA VAL A 69 -10.75 10.84 9.91
C VAL A 69 -9.65 11.46 9.03
N PRO A 70 -9.47 12.80 9.04
CA PRO A 70 -8.52 13.47 8.16
C PRO A 70 -7.06 13.09 8.41
N SER A 71 -6.69 12.71 9.64
CA SER A 71 -5.32 12.27 9.96
C SER A 71 -4.96 10.95 9.25
N LEU A 72 -5.91 10.01 9.12
CA LEU A 72 -5.66 8.73 8.45
C LEU A 72 -5.52 8.88 6.93
N GLN A 73 -6.24 9.85 6.35
CA GLN A 73 -6.11 10.22 4.93
C GLN A 73 -4.70 10.73 4.61
N ILE A 74 -4.11 11.52 5.51
CA ILE A 74 -2.74 12.04 5.36
C ILE A 74 -1.74 10.88 5.36
N VAL A 75 -1.91 9.91 6.26
CA VAL A 75 -1.03 8.73 6.35
C VAL A 75 -1.15 7.85 5.10
N LEU A 76 -2.37 7.52 4.67
CA LEU A 76 -2.57 6.68 3.49
C LEU A 76 -2.13 7.35 2.19
N ASN A 77 -2.36 8.65 2.04
CA ASN A 77 -1.81 9.40 0.90
C ASN A 77 -0.28 9.39 0.89
N SER A 78 0.36 9.38 2.06
CA SER A 78 1.82 9.24 2.17
C SER A 78 2.28 7.85 1.73
N ILE A 79 1.58 6.78 2.14
CA ILE A 79 1.85 5.40 1.71
C ILE A 79 1.67 5.23 0.21
N MET A 80 0.56 5.73 -0.35
CA MET A 80 0.28 5.62 -1.79
C MET A 80 1.35 6.34 -2.63
N LYS A 81 1.85 7.49 -2.17
CA LYS A 81 2.97 8.18 -2.82
C LYS A 81 4.28 7.39 -2.75
N ALA A 82 4.54 6.70 -1.63
CA ALA A 82 5.72 5.85 -1.48
C ALA A 82 5.63 4.55 -2.30
N MET A 83 4.42 4.08 -2.65
CA MET A 83 4.23 2.87 -3.45
C MET A 83 4.59 3.04 -4.94
N VAL A 84 4.42 4.25 -5.50
CA VAL A 84 4.71 4.54 -6.92
C VAL A 84 6.15 4.18 -7.33
N PRO A 85 7.21 4.62 -6.62
CA PRO A 85 8.57 4.22 -6.97
C PRO A 85 8.81 2.71 -6.81
N LEU A 86 8.14 2.06 -5.84
CA LEU A 86 8.22 0.61 -5.64
C LEU A 86 7.62 -0.18 -6.80
N LEU A 87 6.61 0.38 -7.48
CA LEU A 87 5.98 -0.28 -8.62
C LEU A 87 6.96 -0.47 -9.78
N HIS A 88 7.82 0.51 -10.06
CA HIS A 88 8.84 0.40 -11.11
C HIS A 88 9.82 -0.75 -10.84
N ILE A 89 10.20 -0.93 -9.57
CA ILE A 89 11.02 -2.06 -9.13
C ILE A 89 10.25 -3.37 -9.27
N GLY A 90 9.00 -3.39 -8.79
CA GLY A 90 8.12 -4.55 -8.88
C GLY A 90 7.93 -5.03 -10.31
N LEU A 91 7.84 -4.11 -11.28
CA LEU A 91 7.78 -4.44 -12.71
C LEU A 91 9.06 -5.12 -13.20
N LEU A 92 10.24 -4.68 -12.76
CA LEU A 92 11.51 -5.33 -13.12
C LEU A 92 11.59 -6.76 -12.53
N VAL A 93 11.19 -6.93 -11.27
CA VAL A 93 11.14 -8.25 -10.62
C VAL A 93 10.15 -9.17 -11.32
N MET A 94 8.97 -8.65 -11.67
CA MET A 94 7.95 -9.38 -12.41
C MET A 94 8.46 -9.82 -13.79
N PHE A 95 9.27 -8.99 -14.47
CA PHE A 95 9.90 -9.39 -15.73
C PHE A 95 10.87 -10.57 -15.57
N VAL A 96 11.69 -10.58 -14.51
CA VAL A 96 12.57 -11.73 -14.19
C VAL A 96 11.75 -12.98 -13.89
N ILE A 97 10.66 -12.86 -13.14
CA ILE A 97 9.71 -13.96 -12.87
C ILE A 97 9.15 -14.53 -14.18
N ILE A 98 8.75 -13.68 -15.12
CA ILE A 98 8.23 -14.13 -16.41
C ILE A 98 9.29 -14.92 -17.20
N ILE A 99 10.53 -14.45 -17.25
CA ILE A 99 11.61 -15.15 -17.97
C ILE A 99 11.78 -16.57 -17.41
N TYR A 100 11.93 -16.70 -16.10
CA TYR A 100 12.08 -18.01 -15.47
C TYR A 100 10.81 -18.87 -15.60
N ALA A 101 9.61 -18.27 -15.52
CA ALA A 101 8.36 -18.99 -15.71
C ALA A 101 8.23 -19.58 -17.11
N ILE A 102 8.63 -18.84 -18.16
CA ILE A 102 8.65 -19.36 -19.54
C ILE A 102 9.66 -20.49 -19.68
N ILE A 103 10.88 -20.33 -19.13
CA ILE A 103 11.90 -21.39 -19.16
C ILE A 103 11.40 -22.65 -18.42
N GLY A 104 10.81 -22.49 -17.24
CA GLY A 104 10.25 -23.60 -16.47
C GLY A 104 9.07 -24.28 -17.15
N LEU A 105 8.18 -23.50 -17.78
CA LEU A 105 7.06 -24.00 -18.58
C LEU A 105 7.58 -24.90 -19.70
N GLU A 106 8.53 -24.43 -20.52
CA GLU A 106 9.09 -25.22 -21.63
C GLU A 106 9.83 -26.48 -21.16
N LEU A 107 10.54 -26.41 -20.03
CA LEU A 107 11.31 -27.54 -19.52
C LEU A 107 10.45 -28.61 -18.83
N PHE A 108 9.37 -28.21 -18.15
CA PHE A 108 8.69 -29.04 -17.18
C PHE A 108 7.19 -29.26 -17.43
N LEU A 109 6.68 -28.85 -18.59
CA LEU A 109 5.28 -29.00 -18.97
C LEU A 109 4.79 -30.45 -18.80
N GLY A 110 3.71 -30.62 -18.05
CA GLY A 110 2.98 -31.86 -17.86
C GLY A 110 3.72 -32.94 -17.06
N ARG A 111 4.87 -32.62 -16.45
CA ARG A 111 5.70 -33.62 -15.76
C ARG A 111 5.18 -34.01 -14.38
N MET A 112 4.40 -33.14 -13.72
CA MET A 112 3.93 -33.36 -12.34
C MET A 112 2.54 -34.01 -12.21
N HIS A 113 1.97 -34.56 -13.28
CA HIS A 113 0.59 -35.10 -13.28
C HIS A 113 0.46 -36.62 -13.06
N LYS A 114 1.47 -37.24 -12.48
CA LYS A 114 1.49 -38.68 -12.19
C LYS A 114 1.88 -38.91 -10.75
N THR A 115 1.17 -39.79 -10.06
CA THR A 115 1.51 -40.24 -8.70
C THR A 115 1.25 -41.74 -8.56
N CYS A 116 1.61 -42.31 -7.42
CA CYS A 116 1.48 -43.75 -7.15
C CYS A 116 0.05 -44.07 -6.69
N PHE A 117 -0.63 -44.95 -7.44
CA PHE A 117 -1.95 -45.49 -7.11
C PHE A 117 -1.86 -46.99 -6.81
N TYR A 118 -2.77 -47.49 -5.98
CA TYR A 118 -2.97 -48.94 -5.85
C TYR A 118 -3.68 -49.48 -7.10
N VAL A 119 -3.12 -50.52 -7.70
CA VAL A 119 -3.60 -51.15 -8.93
C VAL A 119 -5.08 -51.55 -8.77
N GLY A 120 -5.92 -51.06 -9.68
CA GLY A 120 -7.37 -51.35 -9.69
C GLY A 120 -8.22 -50.45 -8.77
N THR A 121 -7.64 -49.46 -8.09
CA THR A 121 -8.37 -48.48 -7.28
C THR A 121 -7.96 -47.04 -7.64
N GLU A 122 -8.75 -46.05 -7.22
CA GLU A 122 -8.40 -44.63 -7.34
C GLU A 122 -7.80 -44.06 -6.05
N LEU A 123 -7.29 -44.93 -5.17
CA LEU A 123 -6.68 -44.52 -3.91
C LEU A 123 -5.18 -44.25 -4.11
N ASN A 124 -4.73 -43.08 -3.68
CA ASN A 124 -3.31 -42.76 -3.59
C ASN A 124 -2.62 -43.64 -2.54
N VAL A 125 -1.37 -44.01 -2.80
CA VAL A 125 -0.57 -44.82 -1.87
C VAL A 125 -0.08 -43.98 -0.69
N ASP A 126 0.32 -42.73 -0.96
CA ASP A 126 0.86 -41.79 0.00
C ASP A 126 -0.25 -40.82 0.46
N ASP A 127 -0.33 -40.52 1.77
CA ASP A 127 -1.25 -39.50 2.32
C ASP A 127 -0.93 -38.10 1.75
N ASP A 128 0.37 -37.82 1.55
CA ASP A 128 0.89 -36.66 0.84
C ASP A 128 1.49 -37.13 -0.51
N PRO A 129 0.68 -37.18 -1.59
CA PRO A 129 1.12 -37.70 -2.87
C PRO A 129 2.21 -36.81 -3.48
N THR A 130 3.32 -37.43 -3.90
CA THR A 130 4.37 -36.77 -4.68
C THR A 130 4.44 -37.34 -6.10
N PRO A 131 5.06 -36.61 -7.05
CA PRO A 131 5.20 -37.10 -8.42
C PRO A 131 5.89 -38.46 -8.51
N CYS A 132 5.62 -39.18 -9.60
CA CYS A 132 6.33 -40.40 -9.95
C CYS A 132 6.64 -40.45 -11.45
N ALA A 133 7.63 -41.27 -11.81
CA ALA A 133 7.96 -41.59 -13.19
C ALA A 133 7.57 -43.04 -13.51
N PHE A 134 6.92 -43.25 -14.65
CA PHE A 134 6.60 -44.59 -15.17
C PHE A 134 7.82 -45.29 -15.76
N ALA A 135 8.74 -44.52 -16.34
CA ALA A 135 10.00 -44.98 -16.89
C ALA A 135 10.99 -43.80 -16.93
N GLY A 136 12.24 -44.02 -16.50
CA GLY A 136 13.30 -43.02 -16.51
C GLY A 136 14.01 -42.87 -15.16
N ASN A 137 14.60 -41.70 -14.93
CA ASN A 137 15.42 -41.42 -13.74
C ASN A 137 14.62 -40.81 -12.56
N GLY A 138 13.28 -40.79 -12.64
CA GLY A 138 12.42 -40.27 -11.58
C GLY A 138 12.08 -41.31 -10.51
N ARG A 139 11.23 -40.94 -9.55
CA ARG A 139 10.78 -41.80 -8.46
C ARG A 139 9.87 -42.91 -8.99
N GLU A 140 10.23 -44.16 -8.71
CA GLU A 140 9.38 -45.33 -8.97
C GLU A 140 8.54 -45.68 -7.74
N CYS A 141 7.35 -46.25 -7.96
CA CYS A 141 6.48 -46.72 -6.88
C CYS A 141 7.01 -48.05 -6.32
N VAL A 142 7.34 -48.10 -5.02
CA VAL A 142 8.04 -49.25 -4.39
C VAL A 142 7.07 -50.29 -3.78
N GLY A 143 5.76 -50.06 -3.84
CA GLY A 143 4.76 -50.93 -3.24
C GLY A 143 4.30 -52.08 -4.16
N ASN A 144 4.12 -53.27 -3.59
CA ASN A 144 3.47 -54.38 -4.31
C ASN A 144 2.04 -53.98 -4.71
N GLY A 145 1.72 -54.15 -6.00
CA GLY A 145 0.42 -53.74 -6.53
C GLY A 145 0.23 -52.22 -6.59
N THR A 146 1.32 -51.45 -6.75
CA THR A 146 1.25 -50.01 -7.02
C THR A 146 1.70 -49.71 -8.44
N GLU A 147 1.06 -48.74 -9.08
CA GLU A 147 1.44 -48.28 -10.42
C GLU A 147 1.53 -46.75 -10.47
N CYS A 148 2.51 -46.24 -11.22
CA CYS A 148 2.64 -44.81 -11.48
C CYS A 148 1.68 -44.42 -12.60
N ARG A 149 0.60 -43.75 -12.26
CA ARG A 149 -0.51 -43.42 -13.16
C ARG A 149 -0.94 -41.96 -13.00
N GLY A 150 -1.50 -41.41 -14.08
CA GLY A 150 -2.25 -40.15 -14.07
C GLY A 150 -3.69 -40.37 -14.58
N PRO A 151 -4.55 -39.33 -14.53
CA PRO A 151 -4.22 -37.95 -14.16
C PRO A 151 -4.23 -37.74 -12.64
N TRP A 152 -3.17 -37.10 -12.13
CA TRP A 152 -3.14 -36.51 -10.80
C TRP A 152 -3.12 -34.98 -10.94
N GLU A 153 -3.88 -34.27 -10.10
CA GLU A 153 -3.97 -32.80 -10.13
C GLU A 153 -2.59 -32.14 -9.98
N GLY A 154 -1.69 -32.78 -9.23
CA GLY A 154 -0.34 -32.30 -8.95
C GLY A 154 -0.18 -31.85 -7.49
N PRO A 155 1.03 -31.45 -7.08
CA PRO A 155 1.30 -31.04 -5.71
C PRO A 155 0.44 -29.83 -5.31
N ASN A 156 0.08 -29.75 -4.02
CA ASN A 156 -0.77 -28.69 -3.46
C ASN A 156 -2.13 -28.51 -4.19
N GLY A 157 -2.78 -29.61 -4.58
CA GLY A 157 -4.06 -29.57 -5.32
C GLY A 157 -3.90 -28.96 -6.73
N GLY A 158 -2.75 -29.19 -7.35
CA GLY A 158 -2.44 -28.69 -8.69
C GLY A 158 -2.12 -27.20 -8.76
N ILE A 159 -1.84 -26.51 -7.65
CA ILE A 159 -1.45 -25.08 -7.66
C ILE A 159 0.00 -24.90 -8.11
N THR A 160 0.89 -25.76 -7.61
CA THR A 160 2.33 -25.70 -7.88
C THR A 160 2.65 -26.57 -9.09
N ASN A 161 2.57 -25.99 -10.29
CA ASN A 161 2.83 -26.66 -11.56
C ASN A 161 3.47 -25.70 -12.59
N PHE A 162 3.93 -26.28 -13.70
CA PHE A 162 4.52 -25.57 -14.84
C PHE A 162 3.73 -25.81 -16.13
N ASP A 163 2.41 -25.95 -16.07
CA ASP A 163 1.58 -26.26 -17.24
C ASP A 163 0.98 -25.01 -17.89
N ASN A 164 0.81 -23.96 -17.08
CA ASN A 164 0.32 -22.66 -17.55
C ASN A 164 1.27 -21.56 -17.08
N ILE A 165 1.41 -20.51 -17.88
CA ILE A 165 2.27 -19.37 -17.54
C ILE A 165 1.93 -18.76 -16.17
N PHE A 166 0.65 -18.70 -15.79
CA PHE A 166 0.24 -18.13 -14.51
C PHE A 166 0.65 -18.99 -13.30
N PHE A 167 0.46 -20.31 -13.37
CA PHE A 167 0.90 -21.23 -12.32
C PHE A 167 2.42 -21.37 -12.28
N ALA A 168 3.09 -21.32 -13.43
CA ALA A 168 4.55 -21.26 -13.50
C ALA A 168 5.07 -19.97 -12.84
N MET A 169 4.47 -18.81 -13.12
CA MET A 169 4.82 -17.55 -12.46
C MET A 169 4.59 -17.62 -10.94
N LEU A 170 3.49 -18.22 -10.48
CA LEU A 170 3.21 -18.39 -9.05
C LEU A 170 4.24 -19.30 -8.37
N THR A 171 4.57 -20.43 -8.99
CA THR A 171 5.57 -21.39 -8.49
C THR A 171 6.97 -20.76 -8.47
N VAL A 172 7.34 -20.01 -9.51
CA VAL A 172 8.61 -19.25 -9.56
C VAL A 172 8.63 -18.16 -8.49
N PHE A 173 7.53 -17.43 -8.29
CA PHE A 173 7.41 -16.43 -7.24
C PHE A 173 7.59 -17.05 -5.85
N GLN A 174 6.93 -18.17 -5.56
CA GLN A 174 7.13 -18.94 -4.32
C GLN A 174 8.61 -19.30 -4.14
N CYS A 175 9.25 -19.83 -5.18
CA CYS A 175 10.68 -20.18 -5.12
C CYS A 175 11.59 -18.96 -4.86
N ILE A 176 11.31 -17.81 -5.47
CA ILE A 176 12.07 -16.57 -5.26
C ILE A 176 11.90 -16.04 -3.83
N THR A 177 10.76 -16.25 -3.19
CA THR A 177 10.57 -15.89 -1.78
C THR A 177 11.36 -16.77 -0.80
N MET A 178 12.11 -17.75 -1.31
CA MET A 178 12.89 -18.72 -0.52
C MET A 178 12.03 -19.59 0.41
N GLU A 179 10.74 -19.72 0.13
CA GLU A 179 9.78 -20.53 0.88
C GLU A 179 9.31 -21.70 0.00
N GLY A 180 9.38 -22.94 0.51
CA GLY A 180 8.98 -24.14 -0.22
C GLY A 180 9.75 -24.48 -1.51
N TRP A 181 10.83 -23.75 -1.84
CA TRP A 181 11.56 -23.93 -3.11
C TRP A 181 12.24 -25.31 -3.24
N THR A 182 12.67 -25.88 -2.11
CA THR A 182 13.24 -27.24 -2.07
C THR A 182 12.19 -28.29 -2.35
N ASP A 183 10.95 -28.07 -1.91
CA ASP A 183 9.86 -29.02 -2.10
C ASP A 183 9.50 -29.09 -3.59
N VAL A 184 9.41 -27.93 -4.25
CA VAL A 184 9.21 -27.85 -5.70
C VAL A 184 10.37 -28.52 -6.47
N LEU A 185 11.62 -28.33 -6.03
CA LEU A 185 12.78 -29.02 -6.59
C LEU A 185 12.66 -30.55 -6.42
N TYR A 186 12.31 -31.03 -5.24
CA TYR A 186 12.19 -32.47 -4.97
C TYR A 186 11.03 -33.11 -5.74
N TRP A 187 9.89 -32.44 -5.84
CA TRP A 187 8.79 -32.90 -6.71
C TRP A 187 9.23 -32.98 -8.17
N MET A 188 10.05 -32.03 -8.64
CA MET A 188 10.60 -32.11 -9.99
C MET A 188 11.57 -33.28 -10.15
N ASN A 189 12.46 -33.50 -9.17
CA ASN A 189 13.38 -34.62 -9.18
C ASN A 189 12.63 -35.96 -9.20
N ASP A 190 11.56 -36.09 -8.43
CA ASP A 190 10.72 -37.28 -8.43
C ASP A 190 10.00 -37.49 -9.78
N ALA A 191 9.68 -36.41 -10.51
CA ALA A 191 9.02 -36.48 -11.80
C ALA A 191 9.97 -36.82 -12.98
N ILE A 192 11.16 -36.21 -13.03
CA ILE A 192 12.06 -36.30 -14.20
C ILE A 192 13.49 -36.77 -13.89
N GLY A 193 13.86 -36.87 -12.62
CA GLY A 193 15.20 -37.23 -12.14
C GLY A 193 16.07 -36.04 -11.76
N PHE A 194 17.22 -36.33 -11.12
CA PHE A 194 18.08 -35.32 -10.46
C PHE A 194 19.00 -34.53 -11.39
N GLU A 195 19.10 -34.86 -12.68
CA GLU A 195 20.18 -34.35 -13.55
C GLU A 195 20.02 -32.88 -13.96
N MET A 196 18.80 -32.48 -14.31
CA MET A 196 18.48 -31.16 -14.90
C MET A 196 17.81 -30.15 -13.94
N PRO A 197 16.90 -30.55 -13.02
CA PRO A 197 16.14 -29.60 -12.19
C PRO A 197 17.01 -28.72 -11.30
N TRP A 198 18.07 -29.27 -10.70
CA TRP A 198 18.90 -28.53 -9.75
C TRP A 198 19.55 -27.29 -10.38
N VAL A 199 19.96 -27.36 -11.66
CA VAL A 199 20.54 -26.21 -12.38
C VAL A 199 19.53 -25.07 -12.46
N TYR A 200 18.28 -25.39 -12.79
CA TYR A 200 17.20 -24.41 -12.87
C TYR A 200 16.88 -23.81 -11.50
N PHE A 201 16.60 -24.63 -10.48
CA PHE A 201 16.17 -24.12 -9.17
C PHE A 201 17.29 -23.44 -8.39
N VAL A 202 18.53 -23.96 -8.43
CA VAL A 202 19.66 -23.32 -7.74
C VAL A 202 20.01 -21.99 -8.42
N SER A 203 20.03 -21.93 -9.75
CA SER A 203 20.25 -20.65 -10.45
C SER A 203 19.11 -19.66 -10.20
N LEU A 204 17.86 -20.12 -10.12
CA LEU A 204 16.71 -19.30 -9.75
C LEU A 204 16.83 -18.72 -8.33
N VAL A 205 17.28 -19.48 -7.34
CA VAL A 205 17.44 -18.96 -5.97
C VAL A 205 18.64 -18.00 -5.89
N ILE A 206 19.76 -18.32 -6.54
CA ILE A 206 20.95 -17.46 -6.55
C ILE A 206 20.67 -16.15 -7.29
N PHE A 207 20.24 -16.22 -8.56
CA PHE A 207 20.04 -15.04 -9.39
C PHE A 207 18.67 -14.40 -9.22
N GLY A 208 17.64 -15.12 -8.80
CA GLY A 208 16.32 -14.56 -8.52
C GLY A 208 16.30 -13.93 -7.14
N SER A 209 16.49 -14.69 -6.08
CA SER A 209 16.28 -14.17 -4.72
C SER A 209 17.35 -13.17 -4.29
N PHE A 210 18.65 -13.46 -4.46
CA PHE A 210 19.68 -12.51 -4.02
C PHE A 210 19.69 -11.23 -4.87
N PHE A 211 19.49 -11.34 -6.19
CA PHE A 211 19.41 -10.17 -7.05
C PHE A 211 18.19 -9.31 -6.70
N VAL A 212 17.00 -9.93 -6.54
CA VAL A 212 15.76 -9.20 -6.21
C VAL A 212 15.89 -8.52 -4.85
N LEU A 213 16.39 -9.22 -3.82
CA LEU A 213 16.60 -8.62 -2.50
C LEU A 213 17.59 -7.45 -2.57
N ASN A 214 18.73 -7.61 -3.23
CA ASN A 214 19.73 -6.55 -3.35
C ASN A 214 19.22 -5.35 -4.16
N LEU A 215 18.42 -5.60 -5.20
CA LEU A 215 17.85 -4.54 -6.02
C LEU A 215 16.78 -3.76 -5.25
N VAL A 216 15.89 -4.47 -4.54
CA VAL A 216 14.86 -3.84 -3.69
C VAL A 216 15.52 -3.01 -2.59
N LEU A 217 16.52 -3.55 -1.89
CA LEU A 217 17.28 -2.82 -0.86
C LEU A 217 18.02 -1.61 -1.43
N GLY A 218 18.69 -1.75 -2.57
CA GLY A 218 19.43 -0.68 -3.22
C GLY A 218 18.53 0.48 -3.63
N VAL A 219 17.38 0.19 -4.25
CA VAL A 219 16.45 1.25 -4.68
C VAL A 219 15.69 1.86 -3.50
N LEU A 220 15.26 1.06 -2.51
CA LEU A 220 14.69 1.58 -1.26
C LEU A 220 15.66 2.54 -0.58
N SER A 221 16.94 2.16 -0.49
CA SER A 221 17.97 3.03 0.07
C SER A 221 18.14 4.31 -0.75
N GLY A 222 18.12 4.23 -2.09
CA GLY A 222 18.19 5.40 -2.96
C GLY A 222 17.00 6.35 -2.79
N GLU A 223 15.77 5.82 -2.76
CA GLU A 223 14.55 6.62 -2.58
C GLU A 223 14.47 7.21 -1.17
N PHE A 224 14.86 6.46 -0.12
CA PHE A 224 14.94 7.01 1.23
C PHE A 224 16.01 8.08 1.38
N SER A 225 17.17 7.93 0.73
CA SER A 225 18.18 8.98 0.69
C SER A 225 17.65 10.24 0.03
N LYS A 226 16.97 10.11 -1.11
CA LYS A 226 16.37 11.23 -1.85
C LYS A 226 15.27 11.93 -1.05
N GLU A 227 14.43 11.18 -0.34
CA GLU A 227 13.38 11.76 0.49
C GLU A 227 13.94 12.43 1.74
N ARG A 228 14.99 11.85 2.35
CA ARG A 228 15.74 12.46 3.45
C ARG A 228 16.39 13.78 3.03
N GLU A 229 17.01 13.83 1.84
CA GLU A 229 17.64 15.04 1.31
C GLU A 229 16.63 16.18 1.14
N LYS A 230 15.43 15.90 0.59
CA LYS A 230 14.35 16.89 0.49
C LYS A 230 13.88 17.38 1.86
N ALA A 231 13.81 16.49 2.86
CA ALA A 231 13.40 16.86 4.21
C ALA A 231 14.43 17.79 4.87
N VAL A 232 15.73 17.49 4.73
CA VAL A 232 16.81 18.33 5.22
C VAL A 232 16.79 19.71 4.54
N ALA A 233 16.69 19.77 3.21
CA ALA A 233 16.65 21.04 2.47
C ALA A 233 15.44 21.92 2.87
N ARG A 234 14.29 21.31 3.19
CA ARG A 234 13.12 22.04 3.71
C ARG A 234 13.36 22.58 5.12
N GLY A 235 14.01 21.80 5.99
CA GLY A 235 14.41 22.23 7.32
C GLY A 235 15.36 23.43 7.26
N GLU A 236 16.41 23.34 6.45
CA GLU A 236 17.38 24.44 6.25
C GLU A 236 16.72 25.71 5.69
N LEU A 237 15.79 25.57 4.74
CA LEU A 237 15.04 26.71 4.21
C LEU A 237 14.15 27.37 5.29
N GLN A 238 13.50 26.57 6.12
CA GLN A 238 12.64 27.06 7.21
C GLN A 238 13.47 27.77 8.29
N ASP A 239 14.63 27.22 8.66
CA ASP A 239 15.55 27.84 9.61
C ASP A 239 16.10 29.16 9.07
N ALA A 240 16.45 29.22 7.78
CA ALA A 240 16.90 30.45 7.13
C ALA A 240 15.79 31.53 7.10
N GLN A 241 14.55 31.14 6.86
CA GLN A 241 13.39 32.04 6.91
C GLN A 241 13.13 32.56 8.33
N ASN A 242 13.16 31.67 9.33
CA ASN A 242 12.97 32.04 10.74
C ASN A 242 14.08 32.99 11.21
N LYS A 243 15.32 32.77 10.79
CA LYS A 243 16.45 33.65 11.11
C LYS A 243 16.27 35.04 10.49
N LYS A 244 15.90 35.13 9.21
CA LYS A 244 15.63 36.43 8.55
C LYS A 244 14.47 37.17 9.23
N GLN A 245 13.41 36.45 9.56
CA GLN A 245 12.27 37.03 10.28
C GLN A 245 12.70 37.59 11.65
N MET A 246 13.52 36.85 12.41
CA MET A 246 14.06 37.36 13.69
C MET A 246 14.93 38.61 13.51
N GLU A 247 15.75 38.67 12.46
CA GLU A 247 16.60 39.84 12.17
C GLU A 247 15.73 41.07 11.80
N GLU A 248 14.70 40.88 10.98
CA GLU A 248 13.75 41.95 10.62
C GLU A 248 12.93 42.43 11.82
N ASP A 249 12.42 41.51 12.64
CA ASP A 249 11.68 41.83 13.86
C ASP A 249 12.56 42.60 14.85
N MET A 250 13.81 42.18 15.04
CA MET A 250 14.76 42.85 15.94
C MET A 250 15.12 44.26 15.46
N CYS A 251 15.34 44.46 14.16
CA CYS A 251 15.53 45.79 13.58
C CYS A 251 14.28 46.66 13.78
N GLY A 252 13.08 46.10 13.60
CA GLY A 252 11.82 46.80 13.83
C GLY A 252 11.63 47.22 15.29
N TYR A 253 11.99 46.35 16.25
CA TYR A 253 11.96 46.67 17.68
C TYR A 253 12.96 47.77 18.04
N MET A 254 14.17 47.75 17.47
CA MET A 254 15.17 48.79 17.70
C MET A 254 14.74 50.16 17.16
N ASP A 255 14.20 50.22 15.93
CA ASP A 255 13.64 51.44 15.32
C ASP A 255 12.52 52.03 16.20
N TRP A 256 11.67 51.16 16.76
CA TRP A 256 10.63 51.58 17.69
C TRP A 256 11.17 52.15 19.00
N LEU A 257 12.21 51.54 19.58
CA LEU A 257 12.84 52.02 20.81
C LEU A 257 13.48 53.40 20.63
N ILE A 258 14.20 53.61 19.51
CA ILE A 258 14.84 54.89 19.18
C ILE A 258 13.77 55.99 19.03
N GLU A 259 12.70 55.71 18.26
CA GLU A 259 11.60 56.68 18.10
C GLU A 259 10.90 56.97 19.44
N ALA A 260 10.80 56.01 20.35
CA ALA A 260 10.22 56.23 21.66
C ALA A 260 11.12 57.09 22.57
N GLU A 261 12.44 56.91 22.52
CA GLU A 261 13.43 57.74 23.24
C GLU A 261 13.42 59.19 22.73
N ASP A 262 13.33 59.40 21.41
CA ASP A 262 13.22 60.73 20.79
C ASP A 262 11.91 61.48 21.15
N VAL A 263 10.87 60.77 21.60
CA VAL A 263 9.59 61.37 22.04
C VAL A 263 9.70 62.04 23.41
N ASP A 264 10.74 61.74 24.19
CA ASP A 264 10.90 62.26 25.56
C ASP A 264 11.69 63.59 25.65
N GLU A 265 12.11 64.19 24.53
CA GLU A 265 12.71 65.55 24.53
C GLU A 265 11.77 66.69 24.08
N GLU A 266 10.63 66.44 23.42
CA GLU A 266 9.66 67.52 23.08
C GLU A 266 8.17 67.04 23.00
N GLY A 267 7.54 66.96 24.17
CA GLY A 267 6.12 67.30 24.42
C GLY A 267 5.01 66.78 23.49
N ASN A 268 4.35 65.69 23.91
CA ASN A 268 2.92 65.29 23.83
C ASN A 268 2.06 65.48 22.54
N LYS A 269 2.45 66.27 21.52
CA LYS A 269 1.71 66.46 20.25
C LYS A 269 2.28 65.64 19.09
N ARG A 270 3.59 65.34 19.10
CA ARG A 270 4.24 64.48 18.09
C ARG A 270 3.91 62.99 18.30
N ALA A 271 3.76 62.56 19.55
CA ALA A 271 3.42 61.18 19.92
C ALA A 271 2.11 60.67 19.29
N ALA A 272 1.06 61.51 19.21
CA ALA A 272 -0.22 61.12 18.59
C ALA A 272 -0.12 60.93 17.07
N VAL A 273 0.78 61.68 16.41
CA VAL A 273 0.99 61.61 14.95
C VAL A 273 1.89 60.44 14.60
N ALA A 274 2.94 60.18 15.39
CA ALA A 274 3.78 58.99 15.28
C ALA A 274 2.96 57.70 15.47
N LYS A 275 2.13 57.64 16.52
CA LYS A 275 1.21 56.50 16.79
C LYS A 275 0.24 56.24 15.63
N LYS A 276 -0.27 57.29 14.98
CA LYS A 276 -1.20 57.18 13.84
C LYS A 276 -0.51 56.76 12.53
N LYS A 277 0.74 57.18 12.31
CA LYS A 277 1.59 56.69 11.20
C LYS A 277 2.03 55.24 11.42
N MET A 278 2.38 54.89 12.65
CA MET A 278 2.78 53.55 13.07
C MET A 278 1.64 52.52 12.86
N MET A 279 0.43 52.82 13.32
CA MET A 279 -0.77 51.98 13.11
C MET A 279 -1.08 51.71 11.63
N LYS A 280 -0.70 52.65 10.75
CA LYS A 280 -0.91 52.55 9.29
C LYS A 280 0.19 51.75 8.58
N LYS A 281 1.45 51.84 9.04
CA LYS A 281 2.63 51.16 8.45
C LYS A 281 2.64 49.66 8.75
N PHE A 282 2.16 49.25 9.93
CA PHE A 282 2.05 47.85 10.35
C PHE A 282 0.69 47.20 10.06
N GLY A 283 -0.22 47.89 9.35
CA GLY A 283 -1.47 47.29 8.86
C GLY A 283 -2.51 46.91 9.93
N TRP A 284 -2.55 47.57 11.08
CA TRP A 284 -3.50 47.27 12.17
C TRP A 284 -4.92 47.84 11.96
N TYR A 285 -5.18 48.49 10.83
CA TYR A 285 -6.51 48.98 10.47
C TYR A 285 -7.09 48.18 9.31
N LYS A 286 -7.60 46.98 9.61
CA LYS A 286 -8.60 46.36 8.75
C LYS A 286 -9.96 46.89 9.19
N HIS A 287 -10.62 47.63 8.31
CA HIS A 287 -12.03 47.98 8.45
C HIS A 287 -12.80 46.65 8.60
N SER A 288 -13.35 46.40 9.78
CA SER A 288 -14.36 45.36 10.00
C SER A 288 -15.72 46.04 9.92
N GLU A 289 -16.22 46.20 8.70
CA GLU A 289 -17.66 46.14 8.45
C GLU A 289 -17.89 44.70 8.00
N ASP A 290 -18.12 43.81 8.97
CA ASP A 290 -18.95 42.61 8.91
C ASP A 290 -18.59 41.73 10.11
N GLY A 291 -19.54 41.57 11.04
CA GLY A 291 -19.36 40.83 12.28
C GLY A 291 -18.91 39.39 12.03
N GLY A 292 -17.67 39.07 12.38
CA GLY A 292 -17.10 37.73 12.30
C GLY A 292 -15.74 37.62 13.00
N MET A 293 -15.64 36.68 13.91
CA MET A 293 -14.54 36.42 14.86
C MET A 293 -13.16 36.26 14.20
N ILE A 294 -12.17 37.04 14.65
CA ILE A 294 -10.77 36.93 14.21
C ILE A 294 -10.04 35.98 15.16
N THR A 295 -9.51 34.89 14.60
CA THR A 295 -8.68 33.89 15.29
C THR A 295 -7.26 34.42 15.52
N CYS A 296 -6.82 34.44 16.77
CA CYS A 296 -5.45 34.77 17.16
C CYS A 296 -4.44 33.66 16.79
N HIS A 297 -3.25 34.06 16.33
CA HIS A 297 -2.07 33.20 16.19
C HIS A 297 -1.42 32.98 17.59
N PRO A 298 -0.81 31.82 17.89
CA PRO A 298 -0.58 31.36 19.27
C PRO A 298 0.53 32.06 20.07
N LEU A 299 1.25 33.01 19.48
CA LEU A 299 2.42 33.65 20.11
C LEU A 299 2.10 34.92 20.90
N LEU A 300 0.85 35.42 20.86
CA LEU A 300 0.46 36.66 21.56
C LEU A 300 -0.01 36.46 23.01
N THR A 301 -0.18 35.23 23.49
CA THR A 301 -0.83 35.00 24.80
C THR A 301 0.09 35.25 26.01
N VAL A 302 1.41 35.26 25.82
CA VAL A 302 2.35 35.37 26.95
C VAL A 302 2.68 36.83 27.28
N THR A 303 2.76 37.71 26.29
CA THR A 303 3.18 39.11 26.51
C THR A 303 2.05 39.99 27.05
N VAL A 304 0.78 39.67 26.73
CA VAL A 304 -0.37 40.46 27.18
C VAL A 304 -0.72 40.21 28.66
N CYS A 305 -0.41 39.01 29.20
CA CYS A 305 -0.64 38.72 30.62
C CYS A 305 0.34 39.45 31.57
N VAL A 306 1.57 39.75 31.12
CA VAL A 306 2.55 40.44 31.98
C VAL A 306 2.24 41.93 32.09
N PHE A 307 1.71 42.55 31.03
CA PHE A 307 1.36 43.98 31.07
C PHE A 307 0.11 44.27 31.90
N VAL A 308 -0.88 43.37 31.96
CA VAL A 308 -2.09 43.60 32.76
C VAL A 308 -1.86 43.42 34.27
N LEU A 309 -0.83 42.65 34.68
CA LEU A 309 -0.55 42.42 36.10
C LEU A 309 0.21 43.57 36.78
N ILE A 310 0.90 44.41 36.00
CA ILE A 310 1.71 45.53 36.53
C ILE A 310 0.86 46.80 36.75
N ASP A 311 -0.29 46.93 36.08
CA ASP A 311 -1.22 48.06 36.28
C ASP A 311 -2.24 47.84 37.42
N SER A 312 -2.11 46.77 38.22
CA SER A 312 -3.02 46.46 39.35
C SER A 312 -2.33 46.41 40.73
N LEU A 313 -1.12 46.96 40.88
CA LEU A 313 -0.39 47.09 42.14
C LEU A 313 0.13 48.52 42.36
#